data_AF-A0A2T0TDK7-F1
#
_entry.id   AF-A0A2T0TDK7-F1
#
_cell.length_a   1.000
_cell.length_b   1.000
_cell.length_c   1.000
_cell.angle_alpha   90.00
_cell.angle_beta   90.00
_cell.angle_gamma   90.00
#
_symmetry.space_group_name_H-M   'P 1'
#
loop_
_entity.id
_entity.type
_entity.pdbx_description
1 polymer ?
#
loop_
_entity_poly.entity_id
_entity_poly.type
_entity_poly.pdbx_seq_one_letter_code
_entity_poly.pdbx_strand_id
1 'polypeptide(L)'
;MADVHDVAAALLAATGPSSPMKLQKLLYYSQAWHLAGHGTALFDAPIEAWRHGPVVPEVYRRHAGRNQVHSWQEGDPDGLAATERAVVRSVVERYGGFSRHELSEMAHHEHPWRSARGDLPDTAPGNTPIPHEVMRRYFRGLTSDPETAVAEARASVGIEGLQVSEAAVSAAHAVARGEVGADEAVARRIEALLRS
;
A
#
# COMPACT_ATOMS: atom_id res chain seq x y z
N MET A 1 16.69 -5.13 3.72
CA MET A 1 16.10 -3.90 3.19
C MET A 1 16.90 -3.58 1.96
N ALA A 2 16.21 -3.52 0.83
CA ALA A 2 16.79 -3.34 -0.48
C ALA A 2 17.09 -1.86 -0.76
N ASP A 3 18.03 -1.62 -1.66
CA ASP A 3 18.14 -0.33 -2.34
C ASP A 3 16.96 -0.17 -3.31
N VAL A 4 16.36 1.01 -3.37
CA VAL A 4 15.25 1.30 -4.30
C VAL A 4 15.68 1.16 -5.76
N HIS A 5 16.96 1.37 -6.07
CA HIS A 5 17.52 1.21 -7.40
C HIS A 5 17.64 -0.28 -7.79
N ASP A 6 17.95 -1.18 -6.86
CA ASP A 6 17.93 -2.64 -7.10
C ASP A 6 16.50 -3.11 -7.36
N VAL A 7 15.52 -2.59 -6.61
CA VAL A 7 14.09 -2.88 -6.85
C VAL A 7 13.66 -2.36 -8.23
N ALA A 8 14.07 -1.15 -8.61
CA ALA A 8 13.77 -0.60 -9.93
C ALA A 8 14.40 -1.42 -11.06
N ALA A 9 15.65 -1.86 -10.90
CA ALA A 9 16.34 -2.75 -11.83
C ALA A 9 15.64 -4.10 -11.97
N ALA A 10 15.27 -4.73 -10.85
CA ALA A 10 14.55 -6.01 -10.85
C ALA A 10 13.17 -5.91 -11.52
N LEU A 11 12.43 -4.82 -11.28
CA LEU A 11 11.14 -4.56 -11.93
C LEU A 11 11.29 -4.44 -13.45
N LEU A 12 12.30 -3.74 -13.94
CA LEU A 12 12.55 -3.60 -15.38
C LEU A 12 13.08 -4.89 -16.00
N ALA A 13 13.90 -5.66 -15.28
CA ALA A 13 14.33 -6.98 -15.74
C ALA A 13 13.13 -7.93 -15.94
N ALA A 14 12.12 -7.85 -15.07
CA ALA A 14 10.93 -8.69 -15.12
C ALA A 14 9.84 -8.19 -16.09
N THR A 15 9.70 -6.87 -16.29
CA THR A 15 8.63 -6.28 -17.13
C THR A 15 9.10 -5.86 -18.52
N GLY A 16 10.41 -5.80 -18.74
CA GLY A 16 11.00 -5.17 -19.92
C GLY A 16 10.90 -3.64 -19.90
N PRO A 17 11.24 -2.97 -21.02
CA PRO A 17 11.17 -1.52 -21.13
C PRO A 17 9.80 -0.96 -20.78
N SER A 18 9.75 0.00 -19.87
CA SER A 18 8.50 0.52 -19.29
C SER A 18 8.47 2.04 -19.29
N SER A 19 7.27 2.62 -19.19
CA SER A 19 7.16 4.07 -19.02
C SER A 19 7.59 4.49 -17.60
N PRO A 20 8.18 5.68 -17.43
CA PRO A 20 8.46 6.28 -16.13
C PRO A 20 7.33 6.14 -15.10
N MET A 21 6.09 6.46 -15.51
CA MET A 21 4.94 6.42 -14.62
C MET A 21 4.61 5.00 -14.17
N LYS A 22 4.66 4.02 -15.08
CA LYS A 22 4.42 2.61 -14.73
C LYS A 22 5.47 2.10 -13.74
N LEU A 23 6.77 2.39 -13.97
CA LEU A 23 7.83 2.03 -13.03
C LEU A 23 7.55 2.59 -11.62
N GLN A 24 7.12 3.86 -11.53
CA GLN A 24 6.77 4.47 -10.25
C GLN A 24 5.62 3.77 -9.52
N LYS A 25 4.58 3.32 -10.26
CA LYS A 25 3.47 2.57 -9.65
C LYS A 25 3.90 1.19 -9.18
N LEU A 26 4.75 0.51 -9.94
CA LEU A 26 5.26 -0.80 -9.54
C LEU A 26 6.17 -0.71 -8.30
N LEU A 27 6.97 0.36 -8.18
CA LEU A 27 7.74 0.64 -6.95
C LEU A 27 6.82 0.85 -5.75
N TYR A 28 5.76 1.64 -5.91
CA TYR A 28 4.75 1.85 -4.87
C TYR A 28 4.08 0.54 -4.44
N TYR A 29 3.61 -0.27 -5.38
CA TYR A 29 2.99 -1.55 -5.04
C TYR A 29 3.99 -2.52 -4.40
N SER A 30 5.27 -2.50 -4.79
CA SER A 30 6.31 -3.30 -4.16
C SER A 30 6.54 -2.92 -2.69
N GLN A 31 6.66 -1.63 -2.39
CA GLN A 31 6.76 -1.13 -1.01
C GLN A 31 5.51 -1.50 -0.20
N ALA A 32 4.33 -1.26 -0.75
CA ALA A 32 3.06 -1.44 -0.05
C ALA A 32 2.78 -2.91 0.29
N TRP A 33 3.00 -3.83 -0.66
CA TRP A 33 2.83 -5.27 -0.41
C TRP A 33 3.91 -5.85 0.49
N HIS A 34 5.15 -5.37 0.40
CA HIS A 34 6.19 -5.79 1.32
C HIS A 34 5.88 -5.36 2.76
N LEU A 35 5.44 -4.11 2.96
CA LEU A 35 4.98 -3.60 4.24
C LEU A 35 3.82 -4.44 4.80
N ALA A 36 2.82 -4.73 3.97
CA ALA A 36 1.65 -5.52 4.38
C ALA A 36 2.02 -6.94 4.80
N GLY A 37 2.90 -7.63 4.05
CA GLY A 37 3.28 -9.02 4.30
C GLY A 37 4.36 -9.21 5.36
N HIS A 38 5.29 -8.27 5.50
CA HIS A 38 6.49 -8.43 6.34
C HIS A 38 6.60 -7.40 7.47
N GLY A 39 5.69 -6.41 7.52
CA GLY A 39 5.68 -5.38 8.57
C GLY A 39 6.86 -4.40 8.52
N THR A 40 7.75 -4.52 7.54
CA THR A 40 8.96 -3.70 7.38
C THR A 40 9.02 -3.12 5.97
N ALA A 41 9.78 -2.04 5.81
CA ALA A 41 9.95 -1.36 4.52
C ALA A 41 10.77 -2.24 3.55
N LEU A 42 10.39 -2.25 2.26
CA LEU A 42 11.20 -2.89 1.22
C LEU A 42 12.46 -2.07 0.95
N PHE A 43 12.30 -0.74 0.86
CA PHE A 43 13.36 0.26 0.72
C PHE A 43 13.05 1.50 1.58
N ASP A 44 14.08 2.29 1.87
CA ASP A 44 13.98 3.51 2.71
C ASP A 44 13.51 4.76 1.97
N ALA A 45 13.70 4.81 0.65
CA ALA A 45 13.35 5.98 -0.16
C ALA A 45 11.86 6.36 -0.01
N PRO A 46 11.54 7.64 0.27
CA PRO A 46 10.16 8.04 0.50
C PRO A 46 9.34 7.95 -0.78
N ILE A 47 8.06 7.62 -0.62
CA ILE A 47 7.06 7.69 -1.67
C ILE A 47 6.17 8.89 -1.38
N GLU A 48 5.99 9.77 -2.36
CA GLU A 48 5.21 11.00 -2.21
C GLU A 48 3.91 10.96 -3.04
N ALA A 49 2.85 11.61 -2.54
CA ALA A 49 1.53 11.64 -3.17
C ALA A 49 1.41 12.71 -4.28
N TRP A 50 2.05 12.45 -5.42
CA TRP A 50 2.07 13.37 -6.56
C TRP A 50 0.76 13.37 -7.37
N ARG A 51 0.65 14.30 -8.31
CA ARG A 51 -0.50 14.50 -9.21
C ARG A 51 -0.98 13.23 -9.89
N HIS A 52 -0.06 12.51 -10.51
CA HIS A 52 -0.37 11.29 -11.25
C HIS A 52 -0.12 10.04 -10.40
N GLY A 53 -0.43 10.12 -9.10
CA GLY A 53 -0.30 9.02 -8.15
C GLY A 53 1.03 9.02 -7.37
N PRO A 54 1.32 7.96 -6.62
CA PRO A 54 2.54 7.83 -5.81
C PRO A 54 3.84 7.81 -6.64
N VAL A 55 4.87 8.49 -6.16
CA VAL A 55 6.17 8.63 -6.84
C VAL A 55 7.30 8.53 -5.82
N VAL A 56 8.34 7.75 -6.13
CA VAL A 56 9.65 7.81 -5.49
C VAL A 56 10.44 8.96 -6.15
N PRO A 57 10.65 10.11 -5.49
CA PRO A 57 11.23 11.29 -6.12
C PRO A 57 12.66 11.06 -6.63
N GLU A 58 13.43 10.26 -5.90
CA GLU A 58 14.81 9.94 -6.29
C GLU A 58 14.89 9.19 -7.62
N VAL A 59 14.09 8.13 -7.76
CA VAL A 59 13.98 7.40 -9.04
C VAL A 59 13.39 8.31 -10.12
N TYR A 60 12.42 9.16 -9.78
CA TYR A 60 11.80 10.07 -10.74
C TYR A 60 12.82 11.01 -11.38
N ARG A 61 13.70 11.62 -10.58
CA ARG A 61 14.71 12.55 -11.08
C ARG A 61 15.64 11.94 -12.14
N ARG A 62 15.87 10.63 -12.14
CA ARG A 62 16.78 9.96 -13.11
C ARG A 62 16.12 9.69 -14.47
N HIS A 63 14.81 9.59 -14.52
CA HIS A 63 14.05 9.35 -15.76
C HIS A 63 13.14 10.52 -16.17
N ALA A 64 13.15 11.61 -15.41
CA ALA A 64 12.42 12.83 -15.73
C ALA A 64 12.72 13.30 -17.15
N GLY A 65 11.66 13.62 -17.91
CA GLY A 65 11.75 14.02 -19.32
C GLY A 65 11.95 12.87 -20.31
N ARG A 66 12.07 11.61 -19.86
CA ARG A 66 12.11 10.44 -20.74
C ARG A 66 10.69 9.92 -20.99
N ASN A 67 10.48 9.30 -22.15
CA ASN A 67 9.22 8.62 -22.47
C ASN A 67 9.23 7.13 -22.09
N GLN A 68 10.43 6.54 -21.99
CA GLN A 68 10.65 5.13 -21.72
C GLN A 68 11.92 4.93 -20.91
N VAL A 69 11.93 3.88 -20.09
CA VAL A 69 13.08 3.40 -19.32
C VAL A 69 13.35 1.97 -19.77
N HIS A 70 14.48 1.74 -20.43
CA HIS A 70 14.84 0.42 -20.96
C HIS A 70 15.57 -0.45 -19.95
N SER A 71 16.46 0.17 -19.16
CA SER A 71 17.24 -0.48 -18.12
C SER A 71 17.53 0.52 -17.00
N TRP A 72 17.90 -0.01 -15.85
CA TRP A 72 18.28 0.77 -14.68
C TRP A 72 19.72 0.41 -14.30
N GLN A 73 20.68 1.25 -14.71
CA GLN A 73 22.11 0.97 -14.52
C GLN A 73 22.60 1.28 -13.11
N GLU A 74 21.79 1.98 -12.32
CA GLU A 74 22.14 2.43 -10.97
C GLU A 74 21.83 1.38 -9.90
N GLY A 75 21.32 0.21 -10.30
CA GLY A 75 20.99 -0.88 -9.39
C GLY A 75 21.26 -2.24 -10.00
N ASP A 76 21.31 -3.25 -9.14
CA ASP A 76 21.51 -4.64 -9.47
C ASP A 76 20.17 -5.40 -9.44
N PRO A 77 19.65 -5.93 -10.58
CA PRO A 77 18.43 -6.74 -10.58
C PRO A 77 18.55 -8.01 -9.74
N ASP A 78 19.78 -8.44 -9.44
CA ASP A 78 20.09 -9.57 -8.59
C ASP A 78 20.47 -9.20 -7.15
N GLY A 79 20.47 -7.91 -6.80
CA GLY A 79 20.78 -7.40 -5.46
C GLY A 79 19.72 -7.68 -4.39
N LEU A 80 18.55 -8.22 -4.77
CA LEU A 80 17.44 -8.47 -3.84
C LEU A 80 17.57 -9.81 -3.10
N ALA A 81 17.30 -9.79 -1.79
CA ALA A 81 17.14 -11.00 -1.00
C ALA A 81 15.94 -11.84 -1.50
N ALA A 82 15.90 -13.13 -1.15
CA ALA A 82 14.87 -14.05 -1.62
C ALA A 82 13.44 -13.56 -1.35
N THR A 83 13.19 -13.02 -0.14
CA THR A 83 11.89 -12.47 0.26
C THR A 83 11.52 -11.22 -0.54
N GLU A 84 12.46 -10.29 -0.71
CA GLU A 84 12.28 -9.04 -1.45
C GLU A 84 11.96 -9.35 -2.93
N ARG A 85 12.70 -10.28 -3.53
CA ARG A 85 12.50 -10.77 -4.90
C ARG A 85 11.15 -11.47 -5.08
N ALA A 86 10.69 -12.22 -4.09
CA ALA A 86 9.38 -12.86 -4.13
C ALA A 86 8.25 -11.82 -4.17
N VAL A 87 8.37 -10.74 -3.39
CA VAL A 87 7.39 -9.63 -3.44
C VAL A 87 7.41 -8.94 -4.80
N VAL A 88 8.59 -8.59 -5.32
CA VAL A 88 8.71 -7.96 -6.65
C VAL A 88 8.07 -8.83 -7.73
N ARG A 89 8.31 -10.15 -7.71
CA ARG A 89 7.68 -11.10 -8.64
C ARG A 89 6.17 -11.09 -8.54
N SER A 90 5.62 -11.18 -7.32
CA SER A 90 4.17 -11.15 -7.10
C SER A 90 3.55 -9.84 -7.59
N VAL A 91 4.22 -8.71 -7.39
CA VAL A 91 3.79 -7.41 -7.92
C VAL A 91 3.81 -7.38 -9.44
N VAL A 92 4.83 -7.95 -10.08
CA VAL A 92 4.88 -8.04 -11.55
C VAL A 92 3.76 -8.94 -12.09
N GLU A 93 3.51 -10.09 -11.47
CA GLU A 93 2.42 -10.99 -11.86
C GLU A 93 1.05 -10.31 -11.74
N ARG A 94 0.83 -9.56 -10.66
CA ARG A 94 -0.46 -8.91 -10.38
C ARG A 94 -0.67 -7.61 -11.14
N TYR A 95 0.38 -6.79 -11.28
CA TYR A 95 0.25 -5.41 -11.77
C TYR A 95 0.97 -5.15 -13.10
N GLY A 96 1.89 -6.03 -13.51
CA GLY A 96 2.72 -5.86 -14.70
C GLY A 96 1.94 -5.83 -16.00
N GLY A 97 0.74 -6.41 -16.05
CA GLY A 97 -0.16 -6.37 -17.21
C GLY A 97 -0.86 -5.03 -17.44
N PHE A 98 -1.02 -4.20 -16.40
CA PHE A 98 -1.74 -2.93 -16.53
C PHE A 98 -0.91 -1.85 -17.23
N SER A 99 -1.61 -0.95 -17.91
CA SER A 99 -1.06 0.26 -18.47
C SER A 99 -0.69 1.26 -17.37
N ARG A 100 0.12 2.25 -17.73
CA ARG A 100 0.48 3.36 -16.82
C ARG A 100 -0.74 4.14 -16.34
N HIS A 101 -1.79 4.24 -17.15
CA HIS A 101 -3.01 4.99 -16.83
C HIS A 101 -3.87 4.19 -15.85
N GLU A 102 -4.10 2.90 -16.12
CA GLU A 102 -4.82 2.02 -15.20
C GLU A 102 -4.17 1.98 -13.81
N LEU A 103 -2.84 1.84 -13.73
CA LEU A 103 -2.13 1.87 -12.44
C LEU A 103 -2.23 3.23 -11.73
N SER A 104 -2.35 4.34 -12.48
CA SER A 104 -2.57 5.66 -11.89
C SER A 104 -3.97 5.77 -11.31
N GLU A 105 -4.99 5.37 -12.08
CA GLU A 105 -6.40 5.40 -11.65
C GLU A 105 -6.61 4.51 -10.42
N MET A 106 -6.04 3.29 -10.42
CA MET A 106 -6.05 2.41 -9.26
C MET A 106 -5.50 3.12 -8.02
N ALA A 107 -4.29 3.68 -8.11
CA ALA A 107 -3.67 4.37 -7.00
C ALA A 107 -4.45 5.61 -6.53
N HIS A 108 -5.18 6.29 -7.42
CA HIS A 108 -6.05 7.42 -7.06
C HIS A 108 -7.26 7.01 -6.21
N HIS A 109 -7.75 5.78 -6.35
CA HIS A 109 -8.85 5.26 -5.54
C HIS A 109 -8.39 4.71 -4.17
N GLU A 110 -7.09 4.48 -3.99
CA GLU A 110 -6.53 3.89 -2.79
C GLU A 110 -6.38 4.91 -1.65
N HIS A 111 -6.66 4.48 -0.41
CA HIS A 111 -6.59 5.35 0.76
C HIS A 111 -5.20 5.95 1.02
N PRO A 112 -4.06 5.23 0.85
CA PRO A 112 -2.75 5.79 1.16
C PRO A 112 -2.41 7.05 0.36
N TRP A 113 -2.68 7.04 -0.94
CA TRP A 113 -2.45 8.21 -1.78
C TRP A 113 -3.43 9.34 -1.45
N ARG A 114 -4.73 9.04 -1.30
CA ARG A 114 -5.76 10.06 -1.00
C ARG A 114 -5.52 10.77 0.34
N SER A 115 -5.21 10.01 1.39
CA SER A 115 -4.96 10.57 2.71
C SER A 115 -3.71 11.46 2.75
N ALA A 116 -2.64 11.07 2.05
CA ALA A 116 -1.45 11.91 1.93
C ALA A 116 -1.66 13.15 1.05
N ARG A 117 -2.60 13.10 0.09
CA ARG A 117 -3.03 14.26 -0.70
C ARG A 117 -3.86 15.27 0.09
N GLY A 118 -4.65 14.80 1.06
CA GLY A 118 -5.56 15.66 1.82
C GLY A 118 -6.51 16.43 0.90
N ASP A 119 -6.64 17.73 1.13
CA ASP A 119 -7.57 18.61 0.40
C ASP A 119 -6.95 19.26 -0.86
N LEU A 120 -5.79 18.77 -1.33
CA LEU A 120 -5.17 19.30 -2.54
C LEU A 120 -6.07 19.08 -3.76
N PRO A 121 -6.28 20.11 -4.60
CA PRO A 121 -6.99 19.93 -5.87
C PRO A 121 -6.31 18.88 -6.76
N ASP A 122 -7.09 18.17 -7.58
CA ASP A 122 -6.57 17.14 -8.51
C ASP A 122 -5.48 17.66 -9.44
N THR A 123 -5.51 18.96 -9.75
CA THR A 123 -4.55 19.63 -10.63
C THR A 123 -3.27 20.06 -9.93
N ALA A 124 -3.27 20.16 -8.60
CA ALA A 124 -2.13 20.63 -7.84
C ALA A 124 -0.99 19.59 -7.86
N PRO A 125 0.28 20.04 -7.86
CA PRO A 125 1.38 19.15 -7.53
C PRO A 125 1.21 18.66 -6.09
N GLY A 126 1.84 17.54 -5.76
CA GLY A 126 1.91 17.05 -4.39
C GLY A 126 3.31 16.51 -4.12
N ASN A 127 3.76 16.64 -2.88
CA ASN A 127 5.07 16.16 -2.41
C ASN A 127 4.98 15.57 -0.99
N THR A 128 3.77 15.39 -0.46
CA THR A 128 3.55 14.83 0.88
C THR A 128 3.99 13.37 0.88
N PRO A 129 4.93 12.96 1.74
CA PRO A 129 5.28 11.55 1.91
C PRO A 129 4.07 10.73 2.38
N ILE A 130 3.86 9.57 1.76
CA ILE A 130 2.85 8.60 2.16
C ILE A 130 3.42 7.79 3.33
N PRO A 131 2.83 7.85 4.54
CA PRO A 131 3.38 7.12 5.68
C PRO A 131 3.33 5.61 5.45
N HIS A 132 4.41 4.90 5.80
CA HIS A 132 4.51 3.45 5.69
C HIS A 132 3.37 2.73 6.42
N GLU A 133 3.00 3.21 7.60
CA GLU A 133 1.91 2.64 8.38
C GLU A 133 0.57 2.69 7.65
N VAL A 134 0.31 3.77 6.91
CA VAL A 134 -0.93 3.92 6.13
C VAL A 134 -0.95 2.92 4.97
N MET A 135 0.17 2.75 4.25
CA MET A 135 0.28 1.72 3.21
C MET A 135 0.11 0.32 3.79
N ARG A 136 0.85 0.00 4.87
CA ARG A 136 0.80 -1.29 5.55
C ARG A 136 -0.62 -1.68 5.94
N ARG A 137 -1.31 -0.80 6.68
CA ARG A 137 -2.67 -1.03 7.16
C ARG A 137 -3.64 -1.24 6.01
N TYR A 138 -3.59 -0.39 4.98
CA TYR A 138 -4.50 -0.48 3.84
C TYR A 138 -4.32 -1.80 3.08
N PHE A 139 -3.08 -2.15 2.69
CA PHE A 139 -2.82 -3.34 1.88
C PHE A 139 -2.97 -4.65 2.65
N ARG A 140 -2.66 -4.67 3.96
CA ARG A 140 -2.97 -5.82 4.82
C ARG A 140 -4.48 -6.07 4.88
N GLY A 141 -5.28 -5.01 4.97
CA GLY A 141 -6.74 -5.10 4.93
C GLY A 141 -7.31 -5.67 3.62
N LEU A 142 -6.59 -5.60 2.50
CA LEU A 142 -7.03 -6.18 1.22
C LEU A 142 -6.87 -7.71 1.14
N THR A 143 -6.13 -8.31 2.07
CA THR A 143 -5.83 -9.76 2.09
C THR A 143 -6.32 -10.46 3.35
N SER A 144 -6.67 -9.69 4.38
CA SER A 144 -7.24 -10.23 5.61
C SER A 144 -8.69 -10.62 5.32
N ASP A 145 -9.01 -11.89 5.49
CA ASP A 145 -10.41 -12.28 5.56
C ASP A 145 -11.05 -11.68 6.83
N PRO A 146 -12.39 -11.53 6.85
CA PRO A 146 -13.14 -11.00 7.98
C PRO A 146 -12.75 -11.57 9.35
N GLU A 147 -12.51 -12.87 9.44
CA GLU A 147 -12.19 -13.56 10.69
C GLU A 147 -10.77 -13.20 11.15
N THR A 148 -9.82 -13.21 10.23
CA THR A 148 -8.44 -12.78 10.50
C THR A 148 -8.39 -11.32 10.97
N ALA A 149 -9.15 -10.43 10.32
CA ALA A 149 -9.20 -9.02 10.72
C ALA A 149 -9.73 -8.83 12.15
N VAL A 150 -10.78 -9.57 12.53
CA VAL A 150 -11.33 -9.54 13.90
C VAL A 150 -10.35 -10.14 14.91
N ALA A 151 -9.70 -11.25 14.57
CA ALA A 151 -8.71 -11.90 15.43
C ALA A 151 -7.50 -10.98 15.71
N GLU A 152 -6.98 -10.31 14.68
CA GLU A 152 -5.89 -9.35 14.81
C GLU A 152 -6.26 -8.15 15.68
N ALA A 153 -7.46 -7.58 15.47
CA ALA A 153 -7.96 -6.48 16.29
C ALA A 153 -8.04 -6.88 17.77
N ARG A 154 -8.53 -8.09 18.07
CA ARG A 154 -8.58 -8.63 19.44
C ARG A 154 -7.18 -8.81 20.04
N ALA A 155 -6.25 -9.37 19.26
CA ALA A 155 -4.88 -9.57 19.72
C ALA A 155 -4.19 -8.25 20.04
N SER A 156 -4.38 -7.22 19.21
CA SER A 156 -3.82 -5.87 19.44
C SER A 156 -4.31 -5.28 20.76
N VAL A 157 -5.61 -5.35 21.03
CA VAL A 157 -6.20 -4.85 22.29
C VAL A 157 -5.69 -5.64 23.50
N GLY A 158 -5.50 -6.96 23.34
CA GLY A 158 -4.95 -7.82 24.39
C GLY A 158 -3.51 -7.48 24.79
N ILE A 159 -2.67 -7.01 23.85
CA ILE A 159 -1.29 -6.55 24.13
C ILE A 159 -1.31 -5.36 25.09
N GLU A 160 -2.32 -4.50 25.00
CA GLU A 160 -2.51 -3.34 25.89
C GLU A 160 -3.14 -3.72 27.25
N GLY A 161 -3.36 -5.02 27.51
CA GLY A 161 -4.02 -5.51 28.73
C GLY A 161 -5.53 -5.28 28.74
N LEU A 162 -6.09 -4.79 27.64
CA LEU A 162 -7.51 -4.52 27.48
C LEU A 162 -8.23 -5.78 26.99
N GLN A 163 -9.54 -5.87 27.28
CA GLN A 163 -10.38 -6.99 26.84
C GLN A 163 -11.46 -6.48 25.89
N VAL A 164 -11.58 -7.12 24.72
CA VAL A 164 -12.68 -6.85 23.78
C VAL A 164 -13.89 -7.68 24.19
N SER A 165 -15.03 -7.03 24.46
CA SER A 165 -16.26 -7.73 24.81
C SER A 165 -16.77 -8.61 23.66
N GLU A 166 -17.38 -9.77 23.97
CA GLU A 166 -18.08 -10.64 23.01
C GLU A 166 -19.02 -9.87 22.06
N ALA A 167 -19.78 -8.90 22.58
CA ALA A 167 -20.68 -8.07 21.78
C ALA A 167 -19.94 -7.21 20.73
N ALA A 168 -18.73 -6.75 21.03
CA ALA A 168 -17.91 -5.97 20.11
C ALA A 168 -17.26 -6.87 19.05
N VAL A 169 -16.87 -8.09 19.43
CA VAL A 169 -16.41 -9.12 18.49
C VAL A 169 -17.54 -9.47 17.50
N SER A 170 -18.75 -9.75 17.99
CA SER A 170 -19.91 -10.04 17.16
C SER A 170 -20.25 -8.91 16.18
N ALA A 171 -20.24 -7.66 16.67
CA ALA A 171 -20.43 -6.48 15.82
C ALA A 171 -19.34 -6.35 14.74
N ALA A 172 -18.08 -6.63 15.08
CA ALA A 172 -16.97 -6.60 14.13
C ALA A 172 -17.11 -7.68 13.04
N HIS A 173 -17.55 -8.89 13.39
CA HIS A 173 -17.85 -9.92 12.38
C HIS A 173 -19.00 -9.52 11.45
N ALA A 174 -20.06 -8.93 11.98
CA ALA A 174 -21.18 -8.45 11.16
C ALA A 174 -20.74 -7.36 10.17
N VAL A 175 -19.90 -6.43 10.62
CA VAL A 175 -19.29 -5.41 9.74
C VAL A 175 -18.40 -6.06 8.69
N ALA A 176 -17.54 -7.00 9.09
CA ALA A 176 -16.60 -7.62 8.19
C ALA A 176 -17.27 -8.53 7.13
N ARG A 177 -18.45 -9.10 7.44
CA ARG A 177 -19.31 -9.81 6.46
C ARG A 177 -20.19 -8.87 5.62
N GLY A 178 -20.16 -7.57 5.85
CA GLY A 178 -20.97 -6.58 5.13
C GLY A 178 -22.46 -6.58 5.53
N GLU A 179 -22.80 -7.18 6.68
CA GLU A 179 -24.18 -7.24 7.17
C GLU A 179 -24.64 -5.89 7.76
N VAL A 180 -23.70 -5.09 8.27
CA VAL A 180 -23.94 -3.78 8.90
C VAL A 180 -22.77 -2.84 8.56
N GLY A 181 -23.02 -1.54 8.39
CA GLY A 181 -21.95 -0.55 8.23
C GLY A 181 -21.15 -0.33 9.52
N ALA A 182 -19.87 0.03 9.42
CA ALA A 182 -19.03 0.27 10.61
C ALA A 182 -19.61 1.36 11.54
N ASP A 183 -20.07 2.47 10.97
CA ASP A 183 -20.66 3.59 11.73
C ASP A 183 -21.95 3.17 12.45
N GLU A 184 -22.78 2.37 11.78
CA GLU A 184 -24.01 1.83 12.36
C GLU A 184 -23.71 0.84 13.50
N ALA A 185 -22.72 -0.04 13.33
CA ALA A 185 -22.29 -0.97 14.37
C ALA A 185 -21.76 -0.23 15.61
N VAL A 186 -21.00 0.86 15.41
CA VAL A 186 -20.53 1.73 16.49
C VAL A 186 -21.70 2.42 17.20
N ALA A 187 -22.62 3.03 16.45
CA ALA A 187 -23.78 3.72 17.01
C ALA A 187 -24.65 2.78 17.88
N ARG A 188 -24.95 1.57 17.36
CA ARG A 188 -25.69 0.53 18.11
C ARG A 188 -24.98 0.15 19.41
N ARG A 189 -23.64 0.07 19.40
CA ARG A 189 -22.86 -0.29 20.59
C ARG A 189 -22.89 0.82 21.63
N ILE A 190 -22.75 2.08 21.22
CA ILE A 190 -22.85 3.24 22.11
C ILE A 190 -24.22 3.27 22.79
N GLU A 191 -25.30 3.12 22.02
CA GLU A 191 -26.64 3.08 22.61
C GLU A 191 -26.82 1.91 23.59
N ALA A 192 -26.28 0.72 23.28
CA ALA A 192 -26.37 -0.43 24.17
C ALA A 192 -25.64 -0.19 25.51
N LEU A 193 -24.50 0.51 25.49
CA LEU A 193 -23.75 0.88 26.70
C LEU A 193 -24.44 1.98 27.51
N LEU A 194 -25.16 2.91 26.85
CA LEU A 194 -25.93 3.95 27.53
C LEU A 194 -27.21 3.41 28.19
N ARG A 195 -27.67 2.22 27.79
CA ARG A 195 -28.85 1.53 28.34
C ARG A 195 -28.52 0.52 29.45
N SER A 196 -27.25 0.27 29.73
CA SER A 196 -26.75 -0.66 30.76
C SER A 196 -26.24 0.07 32.00
#